data_AF-A0A2S6QAZ2-F1
#
_entry.id   AF-A0A2S6QAZ2-F1
#
_cell.length_a   1.000
_cell.length_b   1.000
_cell.length_c   1.000
_cell.angle_alpha   90.00
_cell.angle_beta   90.00
_cell.angle_gamma   90.00
#
_symmetry.space_group_name_H-M   'P 1'
#
loop_
_entity.id
_entity.type
_entity.pdbx_description
1 polymer ?
#
loop_
_entity_poly.entity_id
_entity_poly.type
_entity_poly.pdbx_seq_one_letter_code
_entity_poly.pdbx_strand_id
1 'polypeptide(L)'
;MKIAIVGSGISGLSAAYLLDGMHDVTIFEKSRHFGGHTRTVLIRPEGASEDIPVDTGFIVFNYRNYPLLAQLFAELNVPVQKSDMSFGLTVDEGWLEYGTPKFWNVFAQKRNLARPAYWRMMSDVVRFFRQSPNFLTRETDFTLGDCLDELSMGAWFRRYFLVPMGSAIWSCPPETMMEFPAATFIRFFKNHGLLTLSNQPQWYTVTGGAREYVRRLKDAFSGCIRPSGAVRIERPATEVGQCFVTAEDGSRNAFDKVVLACHADQALALLDTPTEREREILSVFKFQKNRTVLHGDPSFMPRRRNAWSSWAYIMEHRNRNTPDVTMSYWMNRLQSLDYRFPLFETLNPIRSADPELVYDEFEFEHPIFDKAAIDAQGLIQEIQGMRGTWYCGAWQRYGFHEDGVWSALRVASGLGTSPNWTV
;
A
#
# COMPACT_ATOMS: atom_id res chain seq x y z
N MET A 1 3.89 -3.09 31.68
CA MET A 1 2.57 -2.39 31.79
C MET A 1 1.51 -3.21 31.05
N LYS A 2 0.22 -2.96 31.27
CA LYS A 2 -0.87 -3.49 30.45
C LYS A 2 -1.14 -2.59 29.25
N ILE A 3 -1.02 -3.13 28.04
CA ILE A 3 -1.14 -2.35 26.80
C ILE A 3 -2.21 -2.99 25.90
N ALA A 4 -3.20 -2.22 25.49
CA ALA A 4 -4.12 -2.62 24.44
C ALA A 4 -3.61 -2.17 23.07
N ILE A 5 -3.73 -3.03 22.07
CA ILE A 5 -3.48 -2.70 20.67
C ILE A 5 -4.79 -2.90 19.90
N VAL A 6 -5.28 -1.86 19.23
CA VAL A 6 -6.52 -1.90 18.46
C VAL A 6 -6.20 -2.00 16.98
N GLY A 7 -6.44 -3.17 16.40
CA GLY A 7 -6.11 -3.52 15.03
C GLY A 7 -4.90 -4.46 14.93
N SER A 8 -5.01 -5.48 14.08
CA SER A 8 -3.98 -6.49 13.83
C SER A 8 -3.43 -6.45 12.40
N GLY A 9 -3.43 -5.27 11.79
CA GLY A 9 -2.65 -5.02 10.57
C GLY A 9 -1.14 -5.15 10.83
N ILE A 10 -0.32 -4.96 9.78
CA ILE A 10 1.15 -4.97 9.91
C ILE A 10 1.64 -4.06 11.06
N SER A 11 1.08 -2.86 11.18
CA SER A 11 1.34 -1.93 12.28
C SER A 11 1.05 -2.51 13.66
N GLY A 12 -0.11 -3.13 13.84
CA GLY A 12 -0.54 -3.66 15.13
C GLY A 12 0.22 -4.92 15.54
N LEU A 13 0.42 -5.85 14.59
CA LEU A 13 1.18 -7.07 14.84
C LEU A 13 2.66 -6.78 15.09
N SER A 14 3.27 -5.84 14.35
CA SER A 14 4.64 -5.40 14.62
C SER A 14 4.76 -4.71 15.97
N ALA A 15 3.79 -3.86 16.36
CA ALA A 15 3.79 -3.22 17.67
C ALA A 15 3.65 -4.26 18.79
N ALA A 16 2.76 -5.24 18.61
CA ALA A 16 2.58 -6.34 19.55
C ALA A 16 3.88 -7.14 19.72
N TYR A 17 4.51 -7.54 18.61
CA TYR A 17 5.77 -8.27 18.60
C TYR A 17 6.90 -7.52 19.31
N LEU A 18 7.02 -6.20 19.09
CA LEU A 18 8.07 -5.38 19.71
C LEU A 18 7.83 -5.10 21.20
N LEU A 19 6.57 -5.06 21.63
CA LEU A 19 6.19 -4.81 23.03
C LEU A 19 6.10 -6.09 23.86
N ASP A 20 6.03 -7.26 23.21
CA ASP A 20 5.90 -8.56 23.86
C ASP A 20 7.13 -8.88 24.73
N GLY A 21 6.92 -9.69 25.78
CA GLY A 21 7.97 -10.05 26.75
C GLY A 21 8.34 -8.95 27.76
N MET A 22 8.12 -7.67 27.45
CA MET A 22 8.34 -6.54 28.35
C MET A 22 7.03 -5.99 28.95
N HIS A 23 5.91 -6.20 28.25
CA HIS A 23 4.58 -5.72 28.62
C HIS A 23 3.52 -6.82 28.49
N ASP A 24 2.42 -6.67 29.23
CA ASP A 24 1.21 -7.49 29.09
C ASP A 24 0.36 -6.89 27.95
N VAL A 25 0.46 -7.48 26.76
CA VAL A 25 -0.15 -6.96 25.53
C VAL A 25 -1.44 -7.71 25.21
N THR A 26 -2.50 -6.95 24.91
CA THR A 26 -3.77 -7.49 24.38
C THR A 26 -4.12 -6.84 23.05
N ILE A 27 -4.30 -7.65 22.01
CA ILE A 27 -4.76 -7.18 20.69
C ILE A 27 -6.29 -7.30 20.60
N PHE A 28 -6.96 -6.26 20.09
CA PHE A 28 -8.37 -6.26 19.72
C PHE A 28 -8.48 -6.19 18.19
N GLU A 29 -9.05 -7.22 17.58
CA GLU A 29 -9.28 -7.29 16.13
C GLU A 29 -10.77 -7.46 15.81
N LYS A 30 -11.29 -6.62 14.93
CA LYS A 30 -12.70 -6.63 14.50
C LYS A 30 -12.98 -7.67 13.40
N SER A 31 -11.97 -8.01 12.62
CA SER A 31 -12.05 -9.00 11.53
C SER A 31 -11.91 -10.42 12.05
N ARG A 32 -12.36 -11.39 11.25
CA ARG A 32 -12.16 -12.82 11.49
C ARG A 32 -10.76 -13.30 11.11
N HIS A 33 -9.95 -12.44 10.49
CA HIS A 33 -8.57 -12.74 10.11
C HIS A 33 -7.61 -11.67 10.63
N PHE A 34 -6.34 -12.06 10.78
CA PHE A 34 -5.24 -11.16 11.14
C PHE A 34 -4.57 -10.63 9.87
N GLY A 35 -3.83 -9.52 10.00
CA GLY A 35 -3.00 -8.95 8.94
C GLY A 35 -3.60 -7.72 8.25
N GLY A 36 -4.88 -7.41 8.45
CA GLY A 36 -5.54 -6.25 7.83
C GLY A 36 -5.44 -6.31 6.30
N HIS A 37 -4.74 -5.35 5.69
CA HIS A 37 -4.45 -5.32 4.25
C HIS A 37 -3.60 -6.51 3.75
N THR A 38 -3.00 -7.28 4.65
CA THR A 38 -2.33 -8.53 4.28
C THR A 38 -3.35 -9.64 4.16
N ARG A 39 -3.58 -10.07 2.92
CA ARG A 39 -4.58 -11.05 2.58
C ARG A 39 -4.04 -12.02 1.54
N THR A 40 -4.09 -13.31 1.87
CA THR A 40 -3.76 -14.41 0.96
C THR A 40 -4.99 -15.28 0.82
N VAL A 41 -5.49 -15.43 -0.41
CA VAL A 41 -6.59 -16.34 -0.75
C VAL A 41 -5.99 -17.66 -1.17
N LEU A 42 -6.49 -18.76 -0.61
CA LEU A 42 -6.21 -20.10 -1.12
C LEU A 42 -7.21 -20.43 -2.22
N ILE A 43 -6.72 -20.59 -3.44
CA ILE A 43 -7.56 -20.97 -4.58
C ILE A 43 -7.15 -22.34 -5.09
N ARG A 44 -8.13 -23.10 -5.58
CA ARG A 44 -7.87 -24.36 -6.29
C ARG A 44 -8.52 -24.29 -7.67
N PRO A 45 -7.82 -23.76 -8.68
CA PRO A 45 -8.31 -23.78 -10.05
C PRO A 45 -8.59 -25.22 -10.51
N GLU A 46 -9.51 -25.39 -11.47
CA GLU A 46 -9.79 -26.71 -12.02
C GLU A 46 -8.52 -27.35 -12.58
N GLY A 47 -8.25 -28.59 -12.18
CA GLY A 47 -7.04 -29.33 -12.57
C GLY A 47 -5.78 -29.04 -11.74
N ALA A 48 -5.84 -28.14 -10.75
CA ALA A 48 -4.76 -27.95 -9.79
C ALA A 48 -4.73 -29.10 -8.76
N SER A 49 -3.54 -29.62 -8.46
CA SER A 49 -3.34 -30.69 -7.48
C SER A 49 -3.32 -30.19 -6.03
N GLU A 50 -3.00 -28.91 -5.81
CA GLU A 50 -2.84 -28.27 -4.50
C GLU A 50 -3.46 -26.86 -4.53
N ASP A 51 -3.70 -26.29 -3.35
CA ASP A 51 -4.12 -24.89 -3.24
C ASP A 51 -2.97 -23.96 -3.61
N ILE A 52 -3.27 -22.95 -4.43
CA ILE A 52 -2.36 -21.87 -4.78
C ILE A 52 -2.64 -20.71 -3.83
N PRO A 53 -1.68 -20.30 -2.98
CA PRO A 53 -1.81 -19.09 -2.18
C PRO A 53 -1.59 -17.87 -3.06
N VAL A 54 -2.60 -17.01 -3.18
CA VAL A 54 -2.54 -15.76 -3.93
C VAL A 54 -2.70 -14.60 -2.98
N ASP A 55 -1.64 -13.81 -2.82
CA ASP A 55 -1.72 -12.52 -2.13
C ASP A 55 -2.54 -11.53 -2.93
N THR A 56 -3.57 -10.95 -2.32
CA THR A 56 -4.51 -10.00 -2.95
C THR A 56 -4.46 -8.62 -2.27
N GLY A 57 -3.34 -8.27 -1.66
CA GLY A 57 -3.20 -7.05 -0.87
C GLY A 57 -1.74 -6.65 -0.80
N PHE A 58 -1.04 -7.05 0.26
CA PHE A 58 0.42 -7.00 0.24
C PHE A 58 1.01 -8.15 -0.56
N ILE A 59 1.68 -7.80 -1.66
CA ILE A 59 2.22 -8.80 -2.60
C ILE A 59 3.76 -8.81 -2.59
N VAL A 60 4.39 -7.63 -2.48
CA VAL A 60 5.82 -7.46 -2.77
C VAL A 60 6.55 -6.48 -1.85
N PHE A 61 7.86 -6.66 -1.73
CA PHE A 61 8.78 -5.73 -1.10
C PHE A 61 10.17 -5.75 -1.77
N ASN A 62 11.06 -4.88 -1.34
CA ASN A 62 12.48 -4.95 -1.72
C ASN A 62 13.38 -4.45 -0.58
N TYR A 63 14.57 -5.03 -0.44
CA TYR A 63 15.50 -4.70 0.66
C TYR A 63 15.96 -3.23 0.70
N ARG A 64 15.86 -2.49 -0.42
CA ARG A 64 16.27 -1.08 -0.47
C ARG A 64 15.24 -0.15 0.17
N ASN A 65 13.95 -0.38 -0.08
CA ASN A 65 12.87 0.51 0.35
C ASN A 65 12.09 -0.03 1.56
N TYR A 66 12.32 -1.30 1.93
CA TYR A 66 11.65 -1.97 3.03
C TYR A 66 12.66 -2.53 4.04
N PRO A 67 13.63 -1.74 4.55
CA PRO A 67 14.66 -2.24 5.45
C PRO A 67 14.07 -2.80 6.76
N LEU A 68 13.08 -2.14 7.38
CA LEU A 68 12.52 -2.60 8.65
C LEU A 68 11.69 -3.86 8.47
N LEU A 69 10.86 -3.91 7.43
CA LEU A 69 10.11 -5.11 7.09
C LEU A 69 11.04 -6.28 6.76
N ALA A 70 12.14 -6.02 6.03
CA ALA A 70 13.13 -7.04 5.71
C ALA A 70 13.83 -7.60 6.96
N GLN A 71 14.16 -6.75 7.94
CA GLN A 71 14.72 -7.21 9.22
C GLN A 71 13.69 -8.05 10.00
N LEU A 72 12.43 -7.59 10.08
CA LEU A 72 11.36 -8.36 10.70
C LEU A 72 11.18 -9.73 10.04
N PHE A 73 11.24 -9.79 8.71
CA PHE A 73 11.16 -11.05 7.96
C PHE A 73 12.36 -11.95 8.21
N ALA A 74 13.57 -11.40 8.30
CA ALA A 74 14.77 -12.18 8.59
C ALA A 74 14.67 -12.86 9.97
N GLU A 75 14.22 -12.12 10.98
CA GLU A 75 14.11 -12.59 12.36
C GLU A 75 13.03 -13.65 12.55
N LEU A 76 11.91 -13.48 11.86
CA LEU A 76 10.84 -14.46 11.83
C LEU A 76 11.12 -15.65 10.89
N ASN A 77 12.25 -15.64 10.16
CA ASN A 77 12.57 -16.62 9.12
C ASN A 77 11.42 -16.75 8.09
N VAL A 78 10.93 -15.62 7.58
CA VAL A 78 9.91 -15.57 6.53
C VAL A 78 10.54 -15.96 5.19
N PRO A 79 10.02 -16.99 4.51
CA PRO A 79 10.58 -17.42 3.23
C PRO A 79 10.19 -16.42 2.15
N VAL A 80 11.16 -15.95 1.37
CA VAL A 80 10.94 -14.97 0.30
C VAL A 80 11.58 -15.43 -0.99
N GLN A 81 10.98 -15.05 -2.11
CA GLN A 81 11.45 -15.38 -3.45
C GLN A 81 11.42 -14.14 -4.36
N LYS A 82 12.16 -14.18 -5.47
CA LYS A 82 12.21 -13.05 -6.40
C LYS A 82 10.84 -12.82 -7.06
N SER A 83 10.51 -11.55 -7.23
CA SER A 83 9.31 -11.06 -7.91
C SER A 83 9.69 -10.15 -9.07
N ASP A 84 8.84 -10.09 -10.08
CA ASP A 84 8.89 -9.10 -11.16
C ASP A 84 7.95 -7.93 -10.85
N MET A 85 8.32 -6.71 -11.24
CA MET A 85 7.50 -5.49 -11.03
C MET A 85 7.36 -4.67 -12.32
N SER A 86 7.31 -5.34 -13.48
CA SER A 86 7.17 -4.67 -14.77
C SER A 86 5.80 -4.04 -14.94
N PHE A 87 5.75 -2.82 -15.49
CA PHE A 87 4.54 -2.04 -15.72
C PHE A 87 4.08 -2.15 -17.18
N GLY A 88 2.77 -2.16 -17.41
CA GLY A 88 2.17 -2.19 -18.73
C GLY A 88 1.03 -1.20 -18.83
N LEU A 89 0.77 -0.72 -20.04
CA LEU A 89 -0.36 0.16 -20.34
C LEU A 89 -1.04 -0.31 -21.61
N THR A 90 -2.36 -0.33 -21.58
CA THR A 90 -3.24 -0.50 -22.74
C THR A 90 -4.32 0.57 -22.73
N VAL A 91 -4.55 1.20 -23.88
CA VAL A 91 -5.56 2.24 -24.06
C VAL A 91 -6.50 1.81 -25.18
N ASP A 92 -7.81 1.91 -24.95
CA ASP A 92 -8.90 1.60 -25.88
C ASP A 92 -8.60 0.34 -26.70
N GLU A 93 -8.49 -0.79 -25.99
CA GLU A 93 -8.25 -2.12 -26.56
C GLU A 93 -7.08 -2.16 -27.55
N GLY A 94 -5.98 -1.53 -27.14
CA GLY A 94 -4.73 -1.57 -27.88
C GLY A 94 -4.56 -0.43 -28.86
N TRP A 95 -5.35 0.66 -28.82
CA TRP A 95 -5.01 1.94 -29.47
C TRP A 95 -3.57 2.35 -29.17
N LEU A 96 -3.18 2.32 -27.89
CA LEU A 96 -1.80 2.46 -27.43
C LEU A 96 -1.48 1.31 -26.46
N GLU A 97 -0.37 0.62 -26.70
CA GLU A 97 0.15 -0.42 -25.81
C GLU A 97 1.67 -0.33 -25.69
N TYR A 98 2.17 -0.46 -24.47
CA TYR A 98 3.58 -0.68 -24.18
C TYR A 98 3.72 -1.42 -22.84
N GLY A 99 4.85 -2.08 -22.63
CA GLY A 99 5.16 -2.69 -21.33
C GLY A 99 6.66 -2.66 -21.03
N THR A 100 7.03 -2.92 -19.78
CA THR A 100 8.42 -2.93 -19.33
C THR A 100 8.93 -4.28 -18.77
N PRO A 101 8.42 -5.48 -19.16
CA PRO A 101 9.00 -6.75 -18.69
C PRO A 101 10.44 -6.94 -19.17
N LYS A 102 10.79 -6.31 -20.29
CA LYS A 102 12.15 -6.03 -20.75
C LYS A 102 12.14 -4.65 -21.39
N PHE A 103 13.31 -4.04 -21.51
CA PHE A 103 13.40 -2.67 -22.03
C PHE A 103 12.89 -2.52 -23.48
N TRP A 104 13.03 -3.55 -24.33
CA TRP A 104 12.52 -3.52 -25.71
C TRP A 104 10.99 -3.60 -25.80
N ASN A 105 10.31 -4.07 -24.76
CA ASN A 105 8.86 -4.24 -24.75
C ASN A 105 8.10 -2.90 -24.69
N VAL A 106 8.80 -1.77 -24.50
CA VAL A 106 8.19 -0.45 -24.71
C VAL A 106 7.68 -0.33 -26.16
N PHE A 107 8.32 -1.02 -27.10
CA PHE A 107 7.89 -1.13 -28.50
C PHE A 107 7.07 -2.40 -28.78
N ALA A 108 6.42 -3.00 -27.77
CA ALA A 108 5.55 -4.16 -27.93
C ALA A 108 4.50 -3.96 -29.04
N GLN A 109 4.05 -2.73 -29.21
CA GLN A 109 3.24 -2.30 -30.34
C GLN A 109 4.10 -1.61 -31.42
N LYS A 110 4.44 -2.37 -32.48
CA LYS A 110 5.29 -1.90 -33.58
C LYS A 110 4.85 -0.59 -34.23
N ARG A 111 3.54 -0.33 -34.34
CA ARG A 111 3.03 0.93 -34.91
C ARG A 111 3.43 2.18 -34.12
N ASN A 112 3.84 2.04 -32.86
CA ASN A 112 4.34 3.16 -32.06
C ASN A 112 5.67 3.69 -32.61
N LEU A 113 6.45 2.88 -33.33
CA LEU A 113 7.67 3.32 -34.00
C LEU A 113 7.39 4.41 -35.06
N ALA A 114 6.20 4.37 -35.67
CA ALA A 114 5.76 5.37 -36.66
C ALA A 114 4.94 6.52 -36.05
N ARG A 115 4.81 6.61 -34.71
CA ARG A 115 4.02 7.64 -34.03
C ARG A 115 4.91 8.73 -33.43
N PRO A 116 4.96 9.95 -34.01
CA PRO A 116 5.80 11.03 -33.48
C PRO A 116 5.50 11.39 -32.03
N ALA A 117 4.22 11.36 -31.64
CA ALA A 117 3.80 11.65 -30.26
C ALA A 117 4.34 10.63 -29.24
N TYR A 118 4.51 9.36 -29.64
CA TYR A 118 5.09 8.33 -28.78
C TYR A 118 6.58 8.58 -28.51
N TRP A 119 7.34 8.99 -29.53
CA TRP A 119 8.75 9.35 -29.37
C TRP A 119 8.93 10.62 -28.52
N ARG A 120 8.05 11.62 -28.68
CA ARG A 120 8.03 12.80 -27.80
C ARG A 120 7.77 12.41 -26.34
N MET A 121 6.80 11.52 -26.11
CA MET A 121 6.55 10.96 -24.78
C MET A 121 7.78 10.27 -24.19
N MET A 122 8.46 9.41 -24.95
CA MET A 122 9.69 8.74 -24.48
C MET A 122 10.81 9.74 -24.17
N SER A 123 10.98 10.78 -24.99
CA SER A 123 11.91 11.87 -24.71
C SER A 123 11.56 12.60 -23.41
N ASP A 124 10.26 12.85 -23.18
CA ASP A 124 9.77 13.46 -21.95
C ASP A 124 10.01 12.58 -20.72
N VAL A 125 9.86 11.25 -20.83
CA VAL A 125 10.22 10.30 -19.76
C VAL A 125 11.68 10.49 -19.35
N VAL A 126 12.60 10.47 -20.31
CA VAL A 126 14.03 10.64 -20.03
C VAL A 126 14.32 12.02 -19.44
N ARG A 127 13.67 13.07 -19.96
CA ARG A 127 13.82 14.44 -19.46
C ARG A 127 13.33 14.57 -18.02
N PHE A 128 12.15 14.02 -17.71
CA PHE A 128 11.59 14.00 -16.37
C PHE A 128 12.50 13.26 -15.39
N PHE A 129 13.00 12.08 -15.77
CA PHE A 129 13.94 11.30 -14.94
C PHE A 129 15.21 12.07 -14.58
N ARG A 130 15.74 12.84 -15.53
CA ARG A 130 16.97 13.62 -15.34
C ARG A 130 16.75 14.92 -14.57
N GLN A 131 15.62 15.60 -14.77
CA GLN A 131 15.43 16.98 -14.30
C GLN A 131 14.54 17.08 -13.06
N SER A 132 13.57 16.18 -12.88
CA SER A 132 12.68 16.21 -11.72
C SER A 132 13.40 16.12 -10.36
N PRO A 133 14.53 15.40 -10.18
CA PRO A 133 15.23 15.40 -8.89
C PRO A 133 15.67 16.78 -8.38
N ASN A 134 15.82 17.77 -9.27
CA ASN A 134 16.19 19.14 -8.91
C ASN A 134 15.08 19.89 -8.14
N PHE A 135 13.84 19.37 -8.17
CA PHE A 135 12.73 19.92 -7.39
C PHE A 135 12.75 19.46 -5.93
N LEU A 136 13.54 18.43 -5.58
CA LEU A 136 13.62 17.92 -4.21
C LEU A 136 14.33 18.87 -3.24
N THR A 137 15.16 19.78 -3.76
CA THR A 137 15.91 20.76 -2.97
C THR A 137 15.19 22.11 -2.88
N ARG A 138 13.99 22.23 -3.46
CA ARG A 138 13.21 23.46 -3.43
C ARG A 138 12.24 23.42 -2.25
N GLU A 139 12.27 24.45 -1.41
CA GLU A 139 11.34 24.62 -0.29
C GLU A 139 10.05 25.33 -0.75
N THR A 140 9.33 24.72 -1.69
CA THR A 140 8.10 25.30 -2.23
C THR A 140 6.98 24.27 -2.29
N ASP A 141 5.74 24.69 -2.02
CA ASP A 141 4.51 23.89 -2.10
C ASP A 141 4.10 23.65 -3.57
N PHE A 142 5.02 23.15 -4.40
CA PHE A 142 4.72 22.84 -5.80
C PHE A 142 3.84 21.60 -5.91
N THR A 143 2.78 21.74 -6.71
CA THR A 143 2.02 20.58 -7.16
C THR A 143 2.79 19.85 -8.26
N LEU A 144 2.42 18.58 -8.51
CA LEU A 144 2.98 17.82 -9.62
C LEU A 144 2.68 18.53 -10.95
N GLY A 145 1.50 19.13 -11.11
CA GLY A 145 1.13 19.95 -12.26
C GLY A 145 2.12 21.10 -12.52
N ASP A 146 2.41 21.90 -11.49
CA ASP A 146 3.35 23.03 -11.58
C ASP A 146 4.75 22.57 -12.01
N CYS A 147 5.23 21.46 -11.44
CA CYS A 147 6.52 20.88 -11.80
C CYS A 147 6.57 20.48 -13.29
N LEU A 148 5.49 19.88 -13.80
CA LEU A 148 5.39 19.46 -15.19
C LEU A 148 5.28 20.65 -16.15
N ASP A 149 4.62 21.73 -15.74
CA ASP A 149 4.54 22.97 -16.50
C ASP A 149 5.90 23.65 -16.61
N GLU A 150 6.63 23.78 -15.51
CA GLU A 150 8.00 24.35 -15.51
C GLU A 150 8.95 23.50 -16.37
N LEU A 151 8.84 22.17 -16.30
CA LEU A 151 9.60 21.26 -17.15
C LEU A 151 9.11 21.21 -18.61
N SER A 152 8.03 21.92 -18.95
CA SER A 152 7.41 21.94 -20.28
C SER A 152 7.08 20.52 -20.79
N MET A 153 6.51 19.68 -19.91
CA MET A 153 6.20 18.27 -20.19
C MET A 153 4.95 18.12 -21.06
N GLY A 154 5.04 17.32 -22.12
CA GLY A 154 3.99 17.18 -23.13
C GLY A 154 2.77 16.39 -22.64
N ALA A 155 1.62 16.64 -23.28
CA ALA A 155 0.34 16.03 -22.90
C ALA A 155 0.35 14.49 -22.94
N TRP A 156 1.06 13.88 -23.90
CA TRP A 156 1.18 12.41 -23.96
C TRP A 156 1.94 11.83 -22.77
N PHE A 157 3.00 12.49 -22.31
CA PHE A 157 3.74 12.08 -21.11
C PHE A 157 2.87 12.13 -19.86
N ARG A 158 2.14 13.24 -19.67
CA ARG A 158 1.22 13.37 -18.53
C ARG A 158 0.17 12.26 -18.57
N ARG A 159 -0.51 12.12 -19.71
CA ARG A 159 -1.70 11.27 -19.85
C ARG A 159 -1.41 9.77 -19.94
N TYR A 160 -0.34 9.37 -20.62
CA TYR A 160 -0.07 7.97 -20.95
C TYR A 160 1.18 7.39 -20.30
N PHE A 161 1.85 8.15 -19.41
CA PHE A 161 2.98 7.64 -18.63
C PHE A 161 2.86 8.03 -17.16
N LEU A 162 2.88 9.32 -16.84
CA LEU A 162 3.01 9.77 -15.46
C LEU A 162 1.75 9.52 -14.63
N VAL A 163 0.58 9.93 -15.14
CA VAL A 163 -0.70 9.71 -14.45
C VAL A 163 -0.98 8.21 -14.28
N PRO A 164 -0.86 7.36 -15.32
CA PRO A 164 -1.00 5.91 -15.15
C PRO A 164 -0.09 5.32 -14.07
N MET A 165 1.19 5.71 -14.05
CA MET A 165 2.14 5.21 -13.07
C MET A 165 1.79 5.68 -11.65
N GLY A 166 1.47 6.97 -11.48
CA GLY A 166 1.09 7.53 -10.18
C GLY A 166 -0.21 6.92 -9.64
N SER A 167 -1.25 6.88 -10.47
CA SER A 167 -2.56 6.32 -10.07
C SER A 167 -2.46 4.83 -9.75
N ALA A 168 -1.57 4.09 -10.43
CA ALA A 168 -1.32 2.70 -10.11
C ALA A 168 -0.68 2.50 -8.72
N ILE A 169 0.27 3.36 -8.34
CA ILE A 169 1.01 3.25 -7.07
C ILE A 169 0.11 3.59 -5.89
N TRP A 170 -0.65 4.68 -5.97
CA TRP A 170 -1.48 5.16 -4.86
C TRP A 170 -2.96 4.81 -5.00
N SER A 171 -3.32 4.01 -6.01
CA SER A 171 -4.69 3.60 -6.32
C SER A 171 -5.69 4.76 -6.37
N CYS A 172 -5.25 5.97 -6.72
CA CYS A 172 -6.06 7.20 -6.66
C CYS A 172 -6.59 7.62 -8.04
N PRO A 173 -7.70 8.38 -8.06
CA PRO A 173 -8.27 8.89 -9.31
C PRO A 173 -7.24 9.68 -10.14
N PRO A 174 -7.18 9.51 -11.46
CA PRO A 174 -6.26 10.24 -12.34
C PRO A 174 -6.30 11.76 -12.16
N GLU A 175 -7.47 12.31 -11.82
CA GLU A 175 -7.75 13.74 -11.72
C GLU A 175 -6.99 14.39 -10.56
N THR A 176 -6.80 13.66 -9.45
CA THR A 176 -6.13 14.19 -8.25
C THR A 176 -4.60 14.17 -8.39
N MET A 177 -4.07 13.48 -9.40
CA MET A 177 -2.62 13.29 -9.54
C MET A 177 -1.87 14.60 -9.78
N MET A 178 -2.48 15.56 -10.47
CA MET A 178 -1.84 16.85 -10.74
C MET A 178 -1.69 17.72 -9.50
N GLU A 179 -2.56 17.55 -8.51
CA GLU A 179 -2.54 18.29 -7.24
C GLU A 179 -1.58 17.68 -6.20
N PHE A 180 -1.05 16.48 -6.48
CA PHE A 180 -0.16 15.77 -5.57
C PHE A 180 1.12 16.56 -5.31
N PRO A 181 1.66 16.62 -4.07
CA PRO A 181 2.90 17.34 -3.79
C PRO A 181 4.08 16.78 -4.58
N ALA A 182 4.71 17.62 -5.41
CA ALA A 182 5.75 17.19 -6.35
C ALA A 182 6.95 16.58 -5.64
N ALA A 183 7.40 17.18 -4.54
CA ALA A 183 8.55 16.69 -3.77
C ALA A 183 8.31 15.27 -3.22
N THR A 184 7.11 14.99 -2.72
CA THR A 184 6.72 13.66 -2.22
C THR A 184 6.72 12.64 -3.36
N PHE A 185 6.09 12.96 -4.49
CA PHE A 185 6.05 12.10 -5.67
C PHE A 185 7.46 11.77 -6.20
N ILE A 186 8.28 12.80 -6.41
CA ILE A 186 9.63 12.65 -6.97
C ILE A 186 10.54 11.88 -6.01
N ARG A 187 10.41 12.12 -4.70
CA ARG A 187 11.18 11.39 -3.68
C ARG A 187 10.81 9.90 -3.69
N PHE A 188 9.52 9.60 -3.77
CA PHE A 188 9.06 8.22 -3.91
C PHE A 188 9.65 7.56 -5.16
N PHE A 189 9.52 8.19 -6.33
CA PHE A 189 10.05 7.65 -7.59
C PHE A 189 11.56 7.45 -7.54
N LYS A 190 12.30 8.39 -6.94
CA LYS A 190 13.76 8.29 -6.78
C LYS A 190 14.16 7.11 -5.89
N ASN A 191 13.49 6.94 -4.75
CA ASN A 191 13.80 5.87 -3.80
C ASN A 191 13.51 4.49 -4.41
N HIS A 192 12.43 4.38 -5.17
CA HIS A 192 12.01 3.14 -5.82
C HIS A 192 12.72 2.83 -7.14
N GLY A 193 13.68 3.66 -7.57
CA GLY A 193 14.38 3.47 -8.85
C GLY A 193 13.49 3.68 -10.08
N LEU A 194 12.36 4.37 -9.92
CA LEU A 194 11.43 4.69 -11.00
C LEU A 194 11.87 5.91 -11.82
N LEU A 195 12.90 6.65 -11.38
CA LEU A 195 13.57 7.70 -12.16
C LEU A 195 14.84 7.20 -12.89
N THR A 196 15.10 5.90 -12.92
CA THR A 196 16.29 5.35 -13.57
C THR A 196 15.91 4.28 -14.61
N LEU A 197 16.66 4.26 -15.72
CA LEU A 197 16.52 3.23 -16.76
C LEU A 197 17.28 1.93 -16.43
N SER A 198 18.12 1.97 -15.39
CA SER A 198 18.93 0.86 -14.90
C SER A 198 18.94 0.86 -13.36
N ASN A 199 19.49 -0.21 -12.77
CA ASN A 199 19.63 -0.35 -11.31
C ASN A 199 18.29 -0.25 -10.55
N GLN A 200 17.22 -0.81 -11.15
CA GLN A 200 15.95 -0.98 -10.46
C GLN A 200 16.13 -1.98 -9.31
N PRO A 201 15.47 -1.75 -8.16
CA PRO A 201 15.55 -2.68 -7.04
C PRO A 201 15.01 -4.06 -7.45
N GLN A 202 15.68 -5.12 -7.02
CA GLN A 202 15.13 -6.47 -7.11
C GLN A 202 13.95 -6.57 -6.13
N TRP A 203 12.79 -6.91 -6.65
CA TRP A 203 11.59 -7.16 -5.87
C TRP A 203 11.53 -8.60 -5.38
N TYR A 204 10.85 -8.79 -4.27
CA TYR A 204 10.63 -10.08 -3.62
C TYR A 204 9.17 -10.19 -3.20
N THR A 205 8.69 -11.42 -3.08
CA THR A 205 7.38 -11.78 -2.53
C THR A 205 7.57 -12.88 -1.48
N VAL A 206 6.56 -13.12 -0.65
CA VAL A 206 6.60 -14.16 0.39
C VAL A 206 6.22 -15.51 -0.23
N THR A 207 7.06 -16.52 -0.04
CA THR A 207 6.76 -17.88 -0.51
C THR A 207 5.66 -18.48 0.36
N GLY A 208 4.59 -19.01 -0.27
CA GLY A 208 3.38 -19.43 0.44
C GLY A 208 2.39 -18.30 0.74
N GLY A 209 2.67 -17.09 0.24
CA GLY A 209 1.86 -15.89 0.44
C GLY A 209 2.18 -15.15 1.73
N ALA A 210 1.85 -13.87 1.77
CA ALA A 210 2.05 -12.94 2.87
C ALA A 210 1.41 -13.40 4.19
N ARG A 211 0.41 -14.29 4.15
CA ARG A 211 -0.10 -14.99 5.34
C ARG A 211 1.01 -15.66 6.17
N GLU A 212 2.12 -16.06 5.55
CA GLU A 212 3.20 -16.77 6.24
C GLU A 212 3.91 -15.91 7.27
N TYR A 213 4.08 -14.60 7.02
CA TYR A 213 4.65 -13.71 8.03
C TYR A 213 3.64 -13.37 9.12
N VAL A 214 2.35 -13.23 8.76
CA VAL A 214 1.27 -12.99 9.73
C VAL A 214 1.15 -14.16 10.70
N ARG A 215 1.20 -15.39 10.18
CA ARG A 215 1.23 -16.61 10.99
C ARG A 215 2.43 -16.63 11.94
N ARG A 216 3.64 -16.34 11.44
CA ARG A 216 4.86 -16.30 12.27
C ARG A 216 4.80 -15.24 13.35
N LEU A 217 4.29 -14.05 13.06
CA LEU A 217 4.07 -13.00 14.06
C LEU A 217 3.11 -13.47 15.15
N LYS A 218 2.01 -14.11 14.76
CA LYS A 218 1.04 -14.66 15.70
C LYS A 218 1.63 -15.79 16.55
N ASP A 219 2.39 -16.69 15.94
CA ASP A 219 2.99 -17.84 16.64
C ASP A 219 4.09 -17.39 17.61
N ALA A 220 4.78 -16.28 17.32
CA ALA A 220 5.78 -15.68 18.19
C ALA A 220 5.18 -14.84 19.32
N PHE A 221 3.92 -14.42 19.21
CA PHE A 221 3.27 -13.55 20.18
C PHE A 221 2.69 -14.36 21.36
N SER A 222 3.13 -14.03 22.56
CA SER A 222 2.73 -14.71 23.80
C SER A 222 1.56 -14.04 24.54
N GLY A 223 1.19 -12.82 24.13
CA GLY A 223 0.11 -12.06 24.75
C GLY A 223 -1.30 -12.54 24.36
N CYS A 224 -2.30 -11.74 24.73
CA CYS A 224 -3.70 -12.07 24.47
C CYS A 224 -4.19 -11.51 23.13
N ILE A 225 -4.92 -12.29 22.36
CA ILE A 225 -5.61 -11.82 21.16
C ILE A 225 -7.12 -12.01 21.34
N ARG A 226 -7.87 -10.91 21.24
CA ARG A 226 -9.32 -10.90 21.32
C ARG A 226 -9.92 -10.74 19.92
N PRO A 227 -10.73 -11.72 19.46
CA PRO A 227 -11.45 -11.65 18.19
C PRO A 227 -12.72 -10.81 18.32
N SER A 228 -12.61 -9.65 18.98
CA SER A 228 -13.67 -8.66 19.15
C SER A 228 -13.04 -7.29 18.99
N GLY A 229 -13.61 -6.49 18.08
CA GLY A 229 -13.14 -5.14 17.83
C GLY A 229 -13.35 -4.25 19.06
N ALA A 230 -12.47 -3.26 19.26
CA ALA A 230 -12.77 -2.17 20.16
C ALA A 230 -13.87 -1.29 19.55
N VAL A 231 -14.82 -0.83 20.37
CA VAL A 231 -15.90 0.08 19.95
C VAL A 231 -15.83 1.44 20.65
N ARG A 232 -15.17 1.52 21.80
CA ARG A 232 -15.02 2.77 22.56
C ARG A 232 -13.79 2.74 23.44
N ILE A 233 -13.07 3.86 23.50
CA ILE A 233 -11.87 4.07 24.30
C ILE A 233 -12.11 5.27 25.22
N GLU A 234 -12.19 4.98 26.51
CA GLU A 234 -12.28 5.98 27.57
C GLU A 234 -10.87 6.21 28.13
N ARG A 235 -10.51 7.48 28.38
CA ARG A 235 -9.16 7.87 28.77
C ARG A 235 -9.21 8.79 29.97
N PRO A 236 -8.18 8.79 30.83
CA PRO A 236 -8.12 9.73 31.94
C PRO A 236 -8.17 11.18 31.43
N ALA A 237 -8.77 12.08 32.22
CA ALA A 237 -8.79 13.50 31.89
C ALA A 237 -7.40 14.16 32.02
N THR A 238 -6.55 13.58 32.87
CA THR A 238 -5.14 13.95 33.06
C THR A 238 -4.22 12.87 32.47
N GLU A 239 -2.91 13.07 32.50
CA GLU A 239 -1.94 12.05 32.08
C GLU A 239 -1.85 10.85 33.03
N VAL A 240 -2.46 10.96 34.22
CA VAL A 240 -2.44 9.93 35.26
C VAL A 240 -3.78 9.21 35.27
N GLY A 241 -3.75 7.90 35.02
CA GLY A 241 -4.91 7.03 35.11
C GLY A 241 -4.88 5.91 34.08
N GLN A 242 -5.94 5.10 34.07
CA GLN A 242 -6.08 3.98 33.15
C GLN A 242 -6.98 4.34 31.98
N CYS A 243 -6.65 3.78 30.82
CA CYS A 243 -7.53 3.75 29.67
C CYS A 243 -8.45 2.54 29.78
N PHE A 244 -9.69 2.66 29.29
CA PHE A 244 -10.62 1.54 29.20
C PHE A 244 -11.01 1.29 27.76
N VAL A 245 -10.83 0.04 27.32
CA VAL A 245 -11.27 -0.43 26.01
C VAL A 245 -12.56 -1.23 26.20
N THR A 246 -13.63 -0.75 25.58
CA THR A 246 -14.89 -1.50 25.45
C THR A 246 -14.88 -2.21 24.10
N ALA A 247 -15.13 -3.51 24.09
CA ALA A 247 -15.18 -4.33 22.88
C ALA A 247 -16.62 -4.61 22.44
N GLU A 248 -16.79 -5.11 21.21
CA GLU A 248 -18.09 -5.44 20.61
C GLU A 248 -18.89 -6.46 21.42
N ASP A 249 -18.20 -7.37 22.13
CA ASP A 249 -18.82 -8.34 23.05
C ASP A 249 -19.32 -7.73 24.37
N GLY A 250 -19.20 -6.41 24.55
CA GLY A 250 -19.57 -5.68 25.75
C GLY A 250 -18.53 -5.74 26.87
N SER A 251 -17.43 -6.48 26.70
CA SER A 251 -16.36 -6.53 27.69
C SER A 251 -15.65 -5.19 27.79
N ARG A 252 -15.36 -4.76 29.02
CA ARG A 252 -14.65 -3.51 29.33
C ARG A 252 -13.41 -3.81 30.14
N ASN A 253 -12.23 -3.47 29.60
CA ASN A 253 -10.95 -3.86 30.18
C ASN A 253 -10.06 -2.63 30.39
N ALA A 254 -9.38 -2.59 31.53
CA ALA A 254 -8.47 -1.50 31.89
C ALA A 254 -7.04 -1.77 31.40
N PHE A 255 -6.41 -0.72 30.87
CA PHE A 255 -5.04 -0.74 30.37
C PHE A 255 -4.30 0.52 30.83
N ASP A 256 -2.98 0.40 30.97
CA ASP A 256 -2.12 1.56 31.27
C ASP A 256 -1.94 2.43 30.03
N LYS A 257 -1.90 1.81 28.85
CA LYS A 257 -1.72 2.47 27.54
C LYS A 257 -2.58 1.80 26.47
N VAL A 258 -2.96 2.56 25.45
CA VAL A 258 -3.65 2.06 24.25
C VAL A 258 -2.90 2.48 23.00
N VAL A 259 -2.63 1.54 22.11
CA VAL A 259 -2.07 1.75 20.78
C VAL A 259 -3.19 1.57 19.76
N LEU A 260 -3.54 2.65 19.05
CA LEU A 260 -4.48 2.64 17.95
C LEU A 260 -3.72 2.31 16.66
N ALA A 261 -3.77 1.04 16.26
CA ALA A 261 -3.14 0.49 15.06
C ALA A 261 -4.14 0.30 13.91
N CYS A 262 -5.13 1.18 13.84
CA CYS A 262 -6.19 1.22 12.83
C CYS A 262 -6.09 2.50 11.98
N HIS A 263 -7.05 2.69 11.06
CA HIS A 263 -7.13 3.91 10.26
C HIS A 263 -7.37 5.12 11.15
N ALA A 264 -6.91 6.31 10.73
CA ALA A 264 -6.96 7.52 11.56
C ALA A 264 -8.41 7.97 11.86
N ASP A 265 -9.31 7.78 10.91
CA ASP A 265 -10.75 8.04 11.06
C ASP A 265 -11.38 7.07 12.09
N GLN A 266 -11.04 5.78 12.03
CA GLN A 266 -11.45 4.77 13.00
C GLN A 266 -10.88 5.08 14.38
N ALA A 267 -9.59 5.44 14.47
CA ALA A 267 -8.94 5.86 15.71
C ALA A 267 -9.69 7.03 16.34
N LEU A 268 -10.02 8.06 15.56
CA LEU A 268 -10.76 9.24 16.04
C LEU A 268 -12.18 8.88 16.50
N ALA A 269 -12.88 8.01 15.77
CA ALA A 269 -14.23 7.56 16.11
C ALA A 269 -14.28 6.70 17.38
N LEU A 270 -13.22 5.95 17.69
CA LEU A 270 -13.12 5.12 18.88
C LEU A 270 -12.90 5.94 20.17
N LEU A 271 -12.32 7.13 20.07
CA LEU A 271 -12.05 7.98 21.23
C LEU A 271 -13.34 8.60 21.75
N ASP A 272 -13.64 8.40 23.03
CA ASP A 272 -14.82 8.98 23.67
C ASP A 272 -14.73 10.52 23.79
N THR A 273 -13.55 11.01 24.15
CA THR A 273 -13.25 12.44 24.32
C THR A 273 -11.94 12.80 23.61
N PRO A 274 -11.92 12.86 22.26
CA PRO A 274 -10.72 13.28 21.53
C PRO A 274 -10.49 14.79 21.75
N THR A 275 -9.23 15.17 21.90
CA THR A 275 -8.82 16.57 22.04
C THR A 275 -9.01 17.32 20.72
N GLU A 276 -9.04 18.64 20.77
CA GLU A 276 -9.06 19.48 19.56
C GLU A 276 -7.88 19.15 18.65
N ARG A 277 -6.67 19.02 19.23
CA ARG A 277 -5.45 18.69 18.47
C ARG A 277 -5.52 17.31 17.81
N GLU A 278 -6.08 16.31 18.49
CA GLU A 278 -6.31 14.99 17.89
C GLU A 278 -7.31 15.06 16.73
N ARG A 279 -8.38 15.86 16.85
CA ARG A 279 -9.33 16.06 15.75
C ARG A 279 -8.67 16.75 14.56
N GLU A 280 -7.93 17.82 14.78
CA GLU A 280 -7.21 18.55 13.73
C GLU A 280 -6.27 17.63 12.95
N ILE A 281 -5.48 16.83 13.65
CA ILE A 281 -4.46 15.97 13.01
C ILE A 281 -5.08 14.73 12.37
N LEU A 282 -5.99 14.03 13.06
CA LEU A 282 -6.47 12.72 12.59
C LEU A 282 -7.55 12.83 11.51
N SER A 283 -8.36 13.90 11.51
CA SER A 283 -9.51 14.02 10.59
C SER A 283 -9.13 14.28 9.13
N VAL A 284 -7.91 14.75 8.86
CA VAL A 284 -7.47 15.02 7.48
C VAL A 284 -7.09 13.75 6.72
N PHE A 285 -6.77 12.66 7.43
CA PHE A 285 -6.45 11.38 6.81
C PHE A 285 -7.74 10.71 6.34
N LYS A 286 -7.97 10.75 5.03
CA LYS A 286 -9.13 10.14 4.38
C LYS A 286 -8.77 8.79 3.78
N PHE A 287 -9.78 7.94 3.63
CA PHE A 287 -9.65 6.62 3.05
C PHE A 287 -10.67 6.45 1.93
N GLN A 288 -10.26 5.77 0.86
CA GLN A 288 -11.09 5.46 -0.30
C GLN A 288 -11.26 3.95 -0.44
N LYS A 289 -12.50 3.54 -0.75
CA LYS A 289 -12.84 2.16 -1.02
C LYS A 289 -12.40 1.78 -2.43
N ASN A 290 -11.70 0.66 -2.55
CA ASN A 290 -11.27 0.07 -3.81
C ASN A 290 -11.71 -1.39 -3.86
N ARG A 291 -12.48 -1.74 -4.88
CA ARG A 291 -12.94 -3.11 -5.11
C ARG A 291 -11.86 -3.89 -5.85
N THR A 292 -11.58 -5.11 -5.41
CA THR A 292 -10.66 -6.05 -6.05
C THR A 292 -11.42 -7.30 -6.43
N VAL A 293 -11.07 -7.87 -7.59
CA VAL A 293 -11.62 -9.12 -8.10
C VAL A 293 -10.46 -10.01 -8.49
N LEU A 294 -10.31 -11.16 -7.84
CA LEU A 294 -9.38 -12.22 -8.22
C LEU A 294 -10.07 -13.15 -9.22
N HIS A 295 -9.52 -13.30 -10.42
CA HIS A 295 -10.13 -14.05 -11.50
C HIS A 295 -9.12 -14.68 -12.48
N GLY A 296 -9.61 -15.56 -13.35
CA GLY A 296 -8.85 -16.18 -14.44
C GLY A 296 -9.01 -15.52 -15.81
N ASP A 297 -9.89 -14.51 -15.95
CA ASP A 297 -10.17 -13.86 -17.23
C ASP A 297 -8.98 -13.04 -17.79
N PRO A 298 -8.35 -13.45 -18.91
CA PRO A 298 -7.23 -12.74 -19.52
C PRO A 298 -7.65 -11.49 -20.31
N SER A 299 -8.94 -11.18 -20.42
CA SER A 299 -9.44 -9.97 -21.09
C SER A 299 -8.98 -8.68 -20.38
N PHE A 300 -8.60 -8.77 -19.10
CA PHE A 300 -8.01 -7.68 -18.32
C PHE A 300 -6.49 -7.55 -18.52
N MET A 301 -5.97 -7.99 -19.65
CA MET A 301 -4.57 -7.80 -20.03
C MET A 301 -4.47 -7.16 -21.42
N PRO A 302 -3.32 -6.52 -21.76
CA PRO A 302 -3.11 -5.98 -23.10
C PRO A 302 -3.34 -7.03 -24.21
N ARG A 303 -3.83 -6.61 -25.37
CA ARG A 303 -4.09 -7.53 -26.50
C ARG A 303 -2.79 -8.17 -26.99
N ARG A 304 -1.70 -7.42 -26.94
CA ARG A 304 -0.37 -7.93 -27.30
C ARG A 304 0.27 -8.56 -26.08
N ARG A 305 0.53 -9.87 -26.14
CA ARG A 305 1.28 -10.59 -25.09
C ARG A 305 2.64 -9.99 -24.78
N ASN A 306 3.30 -9.35 -25.75
CA ASN A 306 4.56 -8.65 -25.51
C ASN A 306 4.41 -7.39 -24.63
N ALA A 307 3.19 -6.85 -24.45
CA ALA A 307 2.92 -5.76 -23.52
C ALA A 307 2.47 -6.26 -22.14
N TRP A 308 2.36 -7.58 -21.93
CA TRP A 308 2.00 -8.13 -20.62
C TRP A 308 3.13 -7.88 -19.63
N SER A 309 2.70 -7.46 -18.44
CA SER A 309 3.53 -6.92 -17.37
C SER A 309 2.94 -7.39 -16.04
N SER A 310 3.69 -7.28 -14.95
CA SER A 310 3.19 -7.64 -13.60
C SER A 310 1.94 -6.83 -13.22
N TRP A 311 1.85 -5.59 -13.69
CA TRP A 311 0.73 -4.68 -13.46
C TRP A 311 0.42 -3.99 -14.79
N ALA A 312 -0.86 -3.94 -15.14
CA ALA A 312 -1.37 -3.43 -16.40
C ALA A 312 -2.42 -2.33 -16.14
N TYR A 313 -2.09 -1.12 -16.54
CA TYR A 313 -3.01 0.01 -16.54
C TYR A 313 -3.90 -0.06 -17.79
N ILE A 314 -5.20 -0.25 -17.58
CA ILE A 314 -6.21 -0.31 -18.61
C ILE A 314 -6.94 1.01 -18.62
N MET A 315 -6.88 1.72 -19.74
CA MET A 315 -7.60 2.98 -19.97
C MET A 315 -8.63 2.77 -21.07
N GLU A 316 -9.88 3.11 -20.79
CA GLU A 316 -10.95 3.15 -21.78
C GLU A 316 -11.53 4.56 -21.92
N HIS A 317 -12.16 4.80 -23.06
CA HIS A 317 -12.73 6.10 -23.41
C HIS A 317 -11.70 7.24 -23.37
N ARG A 318 -10.53 7.04 -23.99
CA ARG A 318 -9.38 7.96 -23.95
C ARG A 318 -9.66 9.42 -24.34
N ASN A 319 -10.79 9.71 -25.00
CA ASN A 319 -11.16 11.05 -25.43
C ASN A 319 -11.97 11.82 -24.36
N ARG A 320 -12.41 11.16 -23.28
CA ARG A 320 -13.05 11.84 -22.14
C ARG A 320 -12.01 12.63 -21.34
N ASN A 321 -12.46 13.66 -20.63
CA ASN A 321 -11.59 14.40 -19.70
C ASN A 321 -11.10 13.48 -18.58
N THR A 322 -12.02 12.68 -18.03
CA THR A 322 -11.80 11.65 -17.03
C THR A 322 -12.02 10.28 -17.69
N PRO A 323 -10.97 9.60 -18.18
CA PRO A 323 -11.12 8.28 -18.77
C PRO A 323 -11.47 7.24 -17.71
N ASP A 324 -12.08 6.14 -18.14
CA ASP A 324 -12.38 5.02 -17.25
C ASP A 324 -11.10 4.18 -17.10
N VAL A 325 -10.71 3.89 -15.85
CA VAL A 325 -9.39 3.31 -15.55
C VAL A 325 -9.49 2.12 -14.60
N THR A 326 -8.69 1.11 -14.88
CA THR A 326 -8.59 -0.12 -14.11
C THR A 326 -7.12 -0.55 -14.02
N MET A 327 -6.74 -1.12 -12.89
CA MET A 327 -5.45 -1.79 -12.74
C MET A 327 -5.67 -3.29 -12.69
N SER A 328 -4.91 -4.05 -13.48
CA SER A 328 -4.91 -5.51 -13.44
C SER A 328 -3.51 -6.02 -13.10
N TYR A 329 -3.42 -6.88 -12.10
CA TYR A 329 -2.18 -7.49 -11.61
C TYR A 329 -2.09 -8.93 -12.10
N TRP A 330 -1.00 -9.27 -12.79
CA TRP A 330 -0.75 -10.64 -13.23
C TRP A 330 -0.05 -11.43 -12.12
N MET A 331 -0.84 -12.13 -11.32
CA MET A 331 -0.41 -12.74 -10.07
C MET A 331 0.60 -13.86 -10.29
N ASN A 332 0.50 -14.61 -11.40
CA ASN A 332 1.50 -15.62 -11.74
C ASN A 332 2.91 -15.02 -11.86
N ARG A 333 3.01 -13.82 -12.44
CA ARG A 333 4.28 -13.14 -12.66
C ARG A 333 4.80 -12.44 -11.41
N LEU A 334 3.92 -11.80 -10.64
CA LEU A 334 4.27 -11.16 -9.36
C LEU A 334 4.71 -12.18 -8.33
N GLN A 335 3.95 -13.25 -8.18
CA GLN A 335 4.14 -14.21 -7.08
C GLN A 335 4.89 -15.49 -7.50
N SER A 336 5.38 -15.56 -8.75
CA SER A 336 5.98 -16.77 -9.32
C SER A 336 5.09 -18.01 -9.19
N LEU A 337 3.77 -17.83 -9.36
CA LEU A 337 2.79 -18.92 -9.27
C LEU A 337 2.75 -19.71 -10.58
N ASP A 338 2.13 -20.88 -10.52
CA ASP A 338 1.99 -21.78 -11.67
C ASP A 338 1.24 -21.13 -12.83
N TYR A 339 1.94 -20.95 -13.96
CA TYR A 339 1.42 -20.29 -15.17
C TYR A 339 0.36 -21.11 -15.93
N ARG A 340 0.15 -22.39 -15.58
CA ARG A 340 -0.92 -23.20 -16.18
C ARG A 340 -2.31 -22.67 -15.84
N PHE A 341 -2.44 -22.00 -14.70
CA PHE A 341 -3.68 -21.39 -14.22
C PHE A 341 -3.53 -19.87 -14.28
N PRO A 342 -4.12 -19.17 -15.27
CA PRO A 342 -4.07 -17.72 -15.32
C PRO A 342 -4.73 -17.11 -14.09
N LEU A 343 -4.01 -16.23 -13.40
CA LEU A 343 -4.48 -15.57 -12.19
C LEU A 343 -4.22 -14.07 -12.30
N PHE A 344 -5.31 -13.31 -12.23
CA PHE A 344 -5.32 -11.87 -12.29
C PHE A 344 -6.08 -11.31 -11.11
N GLU A 345 -5.55 -10.24 -10.52
CA GLU A 345 -6.31 -9.43 -9.57
C GLU A 345 -6.58 -8.08 -10.21
N THR A 346 -7.86 -7.74 -10.37
CA THR A 346 -8.26 -6.49 -11.00
C THR A 346 -8.87 -5.53 -9.97
N LEU A 347 -8.29 -4.34 -9.88
CA LEU A 347 -8.70 -3.23 -9.03
C LEU A 347 -9.64 -2.30 -9.78
N ASN A 348 -10.81 -2.04 -9.19
CA ASN A 348 -11.88 -1.19 -9.71
C ASN A 348 -12.19 -1.52 -11.19
N PRO A 349 -12.65 -2.75 -11.48
CA PRO A 349 -12.86 -3.20 -12.85
C PRO A 349 -13.96 -2.37 -13.55
N ILE A 350 -13.62 -1.72 -14.67
CA ILE A 350 -14.52 -0.94 -15.52
C ILE A 350 -15.60 -1.77 -16.22
N ARG A 351 -15.37 -3.09 -16.33
CA ARG A 351 -16.31 -4.09 -16.86
C ARG A 351 -16.31 -5.30 -15.95
N SER A 352 -17.37 -6.10 -15.95
CA SER A 352 -17.41 -7.35 -15.19
C SER A 352 -16.47 -8.39 -15.79
N ALA A 353 -15.75 -9.12 -14.93
CA ALA A 353 -15.08 -10.35 -15.32
C ALA A 353 -16.10 -11.45 -15.59
N ASP A 354 -15.70 -12.46 -16.37
CA ASP A 354 -16.49 -13.67 -16.57
C ASP A 354 -16.79 -14.32 -15.21
N PRO A 355 -18.06 -14.43 -14.78
CA PRO A 355 -18.43 -14.97 -13.47
C PRO A 355 -17.93 -16.39 -13.23
N GLU A 356 -17.75 -17.21 -14.27
CA GLU A 356 -17.24 -18.58 -14.14
C GLU A 356 -15.74 -18.61 -13.84
N LEU A 357 -15.04 -17.49 -14.07
CA LEU A 357 -13.61 -17.33 -13.83
C LEU A 357 -13.31 -16.51 -12.57
N VAL A 358 -14.31 -16.05 -11.82
CA VAL A 358 -14.11 -15.29 -10.57
C VAL A 358 -13.86 -16.25 -9.41
N TYR A 359 -12.76 -16.03 -8.70
CA TYR A 359 -12.39 -16.80 -7.51
C TYR A 359 -12.78 -16.10 -6.21
N ASP A 360 -12.64 -14.77 -6.17
CA ASP A 360 -12.85 -13.99 -4.95
C ASP A 360 -13.06 -12.50 -5.26
N GLU A 361 -13.80 -11.81 -4.39
CA GLU A 361 -13.97 -10.36 -4.42
C GLU A 361 -13.76 -9.77 -3.04
N PHE A 362 -13.09 -8.62 -2.96
CA PHE A 362 -12.83 -7.94 -1.70
C PHE A 362 -12.78 -6.42 -1.86
N GLU A 363 -13.22 -5.69 -0.82
CA GLU A 363 -13.14 -4.23 -0.77
C GLU A 363 -12.06 -3.79 0.22
N PHE A 364 -11.06 -3.07 -0.27
CA PHE A 364 -9.99 -2.47 0.55
C PHE A 364 -10.22 -0.98 0.74
N GLU A 365 -9.66 -0.42 1.81
CA GLU A 365 -9.70 1.02 2.10
C GLU A 365 -8.28 1.60 2.08
N HIS A 366 -7.94 2.35 1.04
CA HIS A 366 -6.60 2.92 0.86
C HIS A 366 -6.55 4.38 1.34
N PRO A 367 -5.46 4.81 2.02
CA PRO A 367 -5.30 6.20 2.44
C PRO A 367 -5.13 7.14 1.24
N ILE A 368 -5.69 8.35 1.36
CA ILE A 368 -5.51 9.44 0.40
C ILE A 368 -4.42 10.37 0.92
N PHE A 369 -3.34 10.55 0.14
CA PHE A 369 -2.20 11.40 0.50
C PHE A 369 -2.29 12.76 -0.20
N ASP A 370 -3.34 13.52 0.10
CA ASP A 370 -3.42 14.92 -0.30
C ASP A 370 -2.44 15.79 0.52
N LYS A 371 -2.35 17.07 0.17
CA LYS A 371 -1.46 18.03 0.85
C LYS A 371 -1.72 18.08 2.36
N ALA A 372 -2.99 18.09 2.78
CA ALA A 372 -3.34 18.15 4.19
C ALA A 372 -2.90 16.89 4.95
N ALA A 373 -3.10 15.71 4.37
CA ALA A 373 -2.63 14.45 4.95
C ALA A 373 -1.10 14.43 5.07
N ILE A 374 -0.37 14.84 4.04
CA ILE A 374 1.10 14.88 4.04
C ILE A 374 1.64 15.86 5.09
N ASP A 375 1.03 17.04 5.23
CA ASP A 375 1.44 18.03 6.23
C ASP A 375 1.16 17.51 7.66
N ALA A 376 0.02 16.86 7.88
CA ALA A 376 -0.34 16.29 9.17
C ALA A 376 0.58 15.14 9.63
N GLN A 377 1.24 14.43 8.72
CA GLN A 377 2.23 13.39 9.08
C GLN A 377 3.35 13.95 9.97
N GLY A 378 3.77 15.19 9.74
CA GLY A 378 4.78 15.88 10.56
C GLY A 378 4.30 16.23 11.96
N LEU A 379 2.98 16.32 12.17
CA LEU A 379 2.35 16.76 13.41
C LEU A 379 2.01 15.59 14.34
N ILE A 380 2.07 14.34 13.86
CA ILE A 380 1.68 13.15 14.65
C ILE A 380 2.44 13.05 15.97
N GLN A 381 3.68 13.52 16.04
CA GLN A 381 4.46 13.47 17.28
C GLN A 381 3.85 14.29 18.42
N GLU A 382 3.05 15.31 18.12
CA GLU A 382 2.42 16.17 19.12
C GLU A 382 1.34 15.44 19.93
N ILE A 383 0.79 14.34 19.41
CA ILE A 383 -0.30 13.58 20.06
C ILE A 383 0.16 12.22 20.59
N GLN A 384 1.41 11.81 20.36
CA GLN A 384 1.91 10.51 20.82
C GLN A 384 2.10 10.48 22.34
N GLY A 385 1.54 9.45 22.98
CA GLY A 385 1.63 9.23 24.43
C GLY A 385 0.66 10.07 25.27
N MET A 386 0.05 11.09 24.67
CA MET A 386 -0.90 11.99 25.34
C MET A 386 -2.11 11.19 25.85
N ARG A 387 -2.45 11.41 27.13
CA ARG A 387 -3.53 10.69 27.83
C ARG A 387 -3.44 9.15 27.67
N GLY A 388 -2.21 8.63 27.61
CA GLY A 388 -1.94 7.20 27.47
C GLY A 388 -2.25 6.59 26.10
N THR A 389 -2.43 7.41 25.07
CA THR A 389 -2.79 6.96 23.71
C THR A 389 -1.63 7.08 22.76
N TRP A 390 -1.45 6.08 21.91
CA TRP A 390 -0.44 6.04 20.86
C TRP A 390 -1.10 5.70 19.53
N TYR A 391 -0.58 6.25 18.44
CA TYR A 391 -1.14 6.08 17.10
C TYR A 391 -0.12 5.40 16.18
N CYS A 392 -0.52 4.34 15.50
CA CYS A 392 0.33 3.50 14.67
C CYS A 392 -0.40 3.19 13.35
N GLY A 393 0.27 3.27 12.22
CA GLY A 393 -0.38 3.06 10.92
C GLY A 393 0.46 3.49 9.74
N ALA A 394 0.34 2.76 8.63
CA ALA A 394 1.03 3.07 7.37
C ALA A 394 0.64 4.44 6.78
N TRP A 395 -0.54 4.96 7.14
CA TRP A 395 -1.04 6.29 6.76
C TRP A 395 -0.17 7.45 7.29
N GLN A 396 0.76 7.18 8.22
CA GLN A 396 1.72 8.18 8.71
C GLN A 396 2.87 8.46 7.72
N ARG A 397 2.97 7.72 6.61
CA ARG A 397 3.96 7.94 5.52
C ARG A 397 3.37 7.64 4.14
N TYR A 398 3.91 6.68 3.38
CA TYR A 398 3.49 6.44 1.99
C TYR A 398 2.38 5.37 1.86
N GLY A 399 1.94 4.77 2.97
CA GLY A 399 0.87 3.78 2.98
C GLY A 399 1.33 2.33 2.77
N PHE A 400 2.64 2.05 2.81
CA PHE A 400 3.18 0.71 2.57
C PHE A 400 3.48 -0.04 3.88
N HIS A 401 3.77 -1.35 3.77
CA HIS A 401 4.08 -2.18 4.94
C HIS A 401 5.30 -1.72 5.72
N GLU A 402 6.32 -1.21 5.03
CA GLU A 402 7.47 -0.57 5.69
C GLU A 402 7.04 0.56 6.63
N ASP A 403 6.09 1.40 6.18
CA ASP A 403 5.57 2.51 6.97
C ASP A 403 4.79 2.03 8.19
N GLY A 404 4.09 0.90 8.03
CA GLY A 404 3.41 0.23 9.13
C GLY A 404 4.39 -0.27 10.20
N VAL A 405 5.45 -0.98 9.80
CA VAL A 405 6.51 -1.44 10.73
C VAL A 405 7.25 -0.24 11.36
N TRP A 406 7.53 0.79 10.57
CA TRP A 406 8.16 2.02 11.04
C TRP A 406 7.33 2.71 12.14
N SER A 407 6.02 2.85 11.92
CA SER A 407 5.13 3.47 12.89
C SER A 407 5.04 2.65 14.19
N ALA A 408 5.05 1.32 14.08
CA ALA A 408 5.08 0.41 15.23
C ALA A 408 6.37 0.55 16.04
N LEU A 409 7.52 0.63 15.36
CA LEU A 409 8.82 0.84 16.00
C LEU A 409 8.84 2.15 16.81
N ARG A 410 8.27 3.23 16.29
CA ARG A 410 8.20 4.50 17.02
C ARG A 410 7.37 4.41 18.30
N VAL A 411 6.22 3.74 18.23
CA VAL A 411 5.36 3.49 19.40
C VAL A 411 6.10 2.62 20.42
N ALA A 412 6.74 1.54 19.97
CA ALA A 412 7.55 0.67 20.80
C ALA A 412 8.67 1.45 21.51
N SER A 413 9.43 2.27 20.79
CA SER A 413 10.49 3.12 21.37
C SER A 413 9.96 4.15 22.35
N GLY A 414 8.83 4.80 22.05
CA GLY A 414 8.16 5.71 22.97
C GLY A 414 7.66 5.04 24.26
N LEU A 415 7.40 3.73 24.20
CA LEU A 415 7.03 2.88 25.34
C LEU A 415 8.23 2.17 25.98
N GLY A 416 9.46 2.56 25.63
CA GLY A 416 10.70 2.07 26.24
C GLY A 416 11.17 0.72 25.73
N THR A 417 10.76 0.30 24.54
CA THR A 417 11.16 -0.97 23.91
C THR A 417 11.86 -0.72 22.57
N SER A 418 12.85 -1.53 22.25
CA SER A 418 13.60 -1.45 20.99
C SER A 418 13.81 -2.86 20.45
N PRO A 419 13.85 -3.05 19.12
CA PRO A 419 14.20 -4.34 18.53
C PRO A 419 15.65 -4.69 18.85
N ASN A 420 15.96 -5.99 18.79
CA ASN A 420 17.33 -6.50 18.98
C ASN A 420 18.21 -6.31 17.73
N TRP A 421 17.63 -5.89 16.60
CA TRP A 421 18.32 -5.64 15.35
C TRP A 421 18.59 -4.14 15.12
N THR A 422 19.67 -3.84 14.43
CA THR A 422 20.06 -2.46 14.09
C THR A 422 19.08 -1.87 13.07
N VAL A 423 18.58 -0.68 13.39
CA VAL A 423 17.63 0.13 12.58
C VAL A 423 18.36 0.99 11.58
#